data_AF-A0A1V4WHN3-F1
#
_entry.id   AF-A0A1V4WHN3-F1
#
_cell.length_a   1.000
_cell.length_b   1.000
_cell.length_c   1.000
_cell.angle_alpha   90.00
_cell.angle_beta   90.00
_cell.angle_gamma   90.00
#
_symmetry.space_group_name_H-M   'P 1'
#
loop_
_entity.id
_entity.type
_entity.pdbx_description
1 polymer ?
#
loop_
_entity_poly.entity_id
_entity_poly.type
_entity_poly.pdbx_seq_one_letter_code
_entity_poly.pdbx_strand_id
1 'polypeptide(L)'
;MIKNFFSGLVLLFGRSLHPGDEIQLGDVRGTVMKINIRNTVVQTNDDSTIFIPNSDLMYKNIVNWTYRDPRGRVEISLGVAYGSDTGLVRDLLVRCALSHPNVLKEPEPYVLFWDFGDSALVFRLRFWIRRPVQMRDKISSAIRFEIDRVFKENNIEIAFPQQDIHIRSADGLSSTPPPERKPEA
;
A
#
# COMPACT_ATOMS: atom_id res chain seq x y z
N MET A 1 46.98 -1.82 4.10
CA MET A 1 46.16 -1.08 5.08
C MET A 1 45.99 0.39 4.65
N ILE A 2 45.50 0.64 3.42
CA ILE A 2 45.23 2.01 2.89
C ILE A 2 43.84 2.07 2.20
N LYS A 3 43.19 0.92 1.97
CA LYS A 3 41.83 0.83 1.38
C LYS A 3 40.69 1.35 2.28
N ASN A 4 40.94 1.63 3.56
CA ASN A 4 39.88 2.00 4.53
C ASN A 4 39.77 3.51 4.80
N PHE A 5 40.74 4.33 4.35
CA PHE A 5 40.73 5.77 4.60
C PHE A 5 40.24 6.59 3.40
N PHE A 6 40.47 6.13 2.18
CA PHE A 6 39.97 6.79 0.96
C PHE A 6 38.46 6.61 0.73
N SER A 7 37.84 5.60 1.35
CA SER A 7 36.39 5.34 1.26
C SER A 7 35.54 6.37 2.01
N GLY A 8 36.08 7.00 3.06
CA GLY A 8 35.35 7.99 3.87
C GLY A 8 35.12 9.32 3.14
N LEU A 9 36.03 9.73 2.25
CA LEU A 9 35.91 10.96 1.46
C LEU A 9 35.13 10.78 0.14
N VAL A 10 35.18 9.58 -0.47
CA VAL A 10 34.51 9.32 -1.76
C VAL A 10 32.98 9.19 -1.62
N LEU A 11 32.48 8.75 -0.47
CA LEU A 11 31.04 8.76 -0.18
C LEU A 11 30.46 10.18 -0.07
N LEU A 12 31.24 11.14 0.44
CA LEU A 12 30.83 12.54 0.57
C LEU A 12 30.56 13.21 -0.79
N PHE A 13 31.12 12.70 -1.89
CA PHE A 13 30.98 13.29 -3.22
C PHE A 13 30.27 12.39 -4.24
N GLY A 14 30.20 11.07 -4.02
CA GLY A 14 29.76 10.12 -5.05
C GLY A 14 28.26 9.85 -5.13
N ARG A 15 27.53 9.78 -4.01
CA ARG A 15 26.09 9.46 -4.02
C ARG A 15 25.36 10.13 -2.86
N SER A 16 24.40 10.98 -3.23
CA SER A 16 23.57 11.81 -2.36
C SER A 16 22.74 11.03 -1.33
N LEU A 17 23.33 10.76 -0.15
CA LEU A 17 22.60 10.36 1.05
C LEU A 17 22.67 11.48 2.06
N HIS A 18 21.52 11.90 2.56
CA HIS A 18 21.42 12.93 3.60
C HIS A 18 20.74 12.36 4.84
N PRO A 19 21.03 12.90 6.04
CA PRO A 19 20.18 12.68 7.21
C PRO A 19 18.70 12.94 6.87
N GLY A 20 17.86 12.02 7.30
CA GLY A 20 16.43 11.94 7.00
C GLY A 20 16.09 11.06 5.78
N ASP A 21 17.04 10.72 4.91
CA ASP A 21 16.75 9.89 3.75
C ASP A 21 16.28 8.50 4.14
N GLU A 22 15.21 8.03 3.53
CA GLU A 22 14.78 6.65 3.66
C GLU A 22 15.52 5.79 2.63
N ILE A 23 16.33 4.86 3.14
CA ILE A 23 17.17 4.00 2.33
C ILE A 23 16.82 2.54 2.54
N GLN A 24 17.09 1.74 1.51
CA GLN A 24 17.07 0.29 1.60
C GLN A 24 18.38 -0.29 1.07
N LEU A 25 19.01 -1.15 1.88
CA LEU A 25 20.24 -1.87 1.60
C LEU A 25 20.03 -3.37 1.86
N GLY A 26 19.83 -4.15 0.80
CA GLY A 26 19.36 -5.52 0.93
C GLY A 26 18.00 -5.57 1.63
N ASP A 27 17.92 -6.32 2.73
CA ASP A 27 16.70 -6.47 3.54
C ASP A 27 16.55 -5.38 4.61
N VAL A 28 17.58 -4.54 4.81
CA VAL A 28 17.53 -3.46 5.79
C VAL A 28 16.90 -2.23 5.16
N ARG A 29 15.79 -1.75 5.74
CA ARG A 29 15.11 -0.51 5.36
C ARG A 29 14.96 0.41 6.56
N GLY A 30 15.26 1.69 6.39
CA GLY A 30 15.10 2.67 7.46
C GLY A 30 15.52 4.09 7.07
N THR A 31 15.41 4.98 8.04
CA THR A 31 15.74 6.40 7.92
C THR A 31 17.18 6.65 8.37
N VAL A 32 17.98 7.32 7.53
CA VAL A 32 19.32 7.77 7.89
C VAL A 32 19.23 8.81 9.00
N MET A 33 19.75 8.52 10.19
CA MET A 33 19.74 9.45 11.32
C MET A 33 20.97 10.35 11.30
N LYS A 34 22.15 9.77 11.07
CA LYS A 34 23.42 10.49 10.98
C LYS A 34 24.44 9.71 10.17
N ILE A 35 25.32 10.43 9.50
CA ILE A 35 26.45 9.86 8.75
C ILE A 35 27.72 10.23 9.53
N ASN A 36 28.41 9.22 10.06
CA ASN A 36 29.69 9.38 10.75
C ASN A 36 30.83 8.99 9.82
N ILE A 37 32.07 9.22 10.26
CA ILE A 37 33.27 8.94 9.46
C ILE A 37 33.46 7.45 9.09
N ARG A 38 32.97 6.52 9.93
CA ARG A 38 33.11 5.06 9.71
C ARG A 38 31.80 4.33 9.43
N ASN A 39 30.67 4.89 9.87
CA ASN A 39 29.37 4.25 9.74
C ASN A 39 28.27 5.27 9.50
N THR A 40 27.18 4.79 8.92
CA THR A 40 25.91 5.49 8.82
C THR A 40 24.95 4.86 9.81
N VAL A 41 24.31 5.68 10.63
CA VAL A 41 23.31 5.25 11.61
C VAL A 41 21.95 5.34 10.95
N VAL A 42 21.26 4.21 10.90
CA VAL A 42 19.93 4.07 10.31
C VAL A 42 18.97 3.60 11.38
N GLN A 43 17.83 4.27 11.51
CA GLN A 43 16.71 3.80 12.33
C GLN A 43 15.71 3.06 11.43
N THR A 44 15.45 1.82 11.73
CA THR A 44 14.46 0.99 11.02
C THR A 44 13.04 1.34 11.45
N ASN A 45 12.05 0.77 10.75
CA ASN A 45 10.63 1.01 11.04
C ASN A 45 10.14 0.33 12.34
N ASP A 46 10.91 -0.61 12.88
CA ASP A 46 10.67 -1.25 14.18
C ASP A 46 11.41 -0.54 15.33
N ASP A 47 11.81 0.71 15.12
CA ASP A 47 12.57 1.57 16.03
C ASP A 47 13.97 1.04 16.43
N SER A 48 14.43 -0.07 15.84
CA SER A 48 15.80 -0.55 16.06
C SER A 48 16.83 0.35 15.34
N THR A 49 18.06 0.36 15.86
CA THR A 49 19.15 1.18 15.30
C THR A 49 20.21 0.28 14.69
N ILE A 50 20.51 0.50 13.41
CA ILE A 50 21.50 -0.24 12.65
C ILE A 50 22.67 0.68 12.30
N PHE A 51 23.88 0.19 12.56
CA PHE A 51 25.12 0.85 12.16
C PHE A 51 25.64 0.20 10.88
N ILE A 52 25.49 0.89 9.75
CA ILE A 52 25.95 0.40 8.45
C ILE A 52 27.39 0.89 8.23
N PRO A 53 28.39 0.01 8.07
CA PRO A 53 29.74 0.43 7.71
C PRO A 53 29.73 1.21 6.40
N ASN A 54 30.44 2.34 6.33
CA ASN A 54 30.45 3.17 5.13
C ASN A 54 30.98 2.39 3.91
N SER A 55 31.91 1.44 4.10
CA SER A 55 32.37 0.55 3.03
C SER A 55 31.23 -0.21 2.36
N ASP A 56 30.23 -0.67 3.13
CA ASP A 56 29.11 -1.44 2.59
C ASP A 56 28.23 -0.59 1.67
N LEU A 57 28.11 0.72 1.95
CA LEU A 57 27.37 1.66 1.11
C LEU A 57 28.06 1.92 -0.24
N MET A 58 29.36 1.65 -0.36
CA MET A 58 30.10 1.81 -1.61
C MET A 58 29.92 0.64 -2.57
N TYR A 59 29.81 -0.58 -2.03
CA TYR A 59 29.86 -1.81 -2.83
C TYR A 59 28.49 -2.42 -3.10
N LYS A 60 27.48 -2.10 -2.29
CA LYS A 60 26.13 -2.65 -2.41
C LYS A 60 25.19 -1.65 -3.09
N ASN A 61 24.19 -2.16 -3.81
CA ASN A 61 23.13 -1.32 -4.36
C ASN A 61 22.28 -0.75 -3.22
N ILE A 62 22.03 0.57 -3.27
CA ILE A 62 21.18 1.28 -2.31
C ILE A 62 20.00 1.86 -3.08
N VAL A 63 18.79 1.64 -2.56
CA VAL A 63 17.60 2.36 -3.02
C VAL A 63 17.37 3.53 -2.06
N ASN A 64 17.49 4.77 -2.54
CA ASN A 64 17.07 5.96 -1.78
C ASN A 64 15.66 6.32 -2.23
N TRP A 65 14.68 6.02 -1.38
CA TRP A 65 13.25 6.24 -1.67
C TRP A 65 12.84 7.71 -1.65
N THR A 66 13.70 8.56 -1.12
CA THR A 66 13.40 9.97 -0.88
C THR A 66 14.41 10.92 -1.52
N TYR A 67 15.18 10.40 -2.49
CA TYR A 67 16.19 11.19 -3.19
C TYR A 67 15.55 12.31 -3.99
N ARG A 68 15.85 13.57 -3.63
CA ARG A 68 15.36 14.83 -4.24
C ARG A 68 13.88 15.14 -4.05
N ASP A 69 13.03 14.13 -3.88
CA ASP A 69 11.62 14.30 -3.54
C ASP A 69 11.31 13.64 -2.19
N PRO A 70 11.06 14.43 -1.12
CA PRO A 70 10.78 13.88 0.19
C PRO A 70 9.37 13.28 0.30
N ARG A 71 8.55 13.35 -0.75
CA ARG A 71 7.17 12.84 -0.75
C ARG A 71 7.17 11.32 -0.89
N GLY A 72 6.57 10.64 0.08
CA GLY A 72 6.34 9.20 -0.01
C GLY A 72 5.04 8.94 -0.76
N ARG A 73 5.08 8.21 -1.88
CA ARG A 73 3.86 7.70 -2.52
C ARG A 73 3.37 6.47 -1.76
N VAL A 74 2.10 6.48 -1.42
CA VAL A 74 1.40 5.39 -0.73
C VAL A 74 0.33 4.84 -1.67
N GLU A 75 0.10 3.53 -1.60
CA GLU A 75 -0.93 2.83 -2.35
C GLU A 75 -1.76 1.99 -1.38
N ILE A 76 -3.10 2.10 -1.48
CA ILE A 76 -4.06 1.23 -0.81
C ILE A 76 -4.80 0.47 -1.91
N SER A 77 -4.71 -0.85 -1.88
CA SER A 77 -5.47 -1.74 -2.76
C SER A 77 -6.72 -2.22 -2.03
N LEU A 78 -7.87 -2.23 -2.71
CA LEU A 78 -9.12 -2.75 -2.20
C LEU A 78 -9.99 -3.31 -3.33
N GLY A 79 -10.89 -4.22 -2.98
CA GLY A 79 -11.91 -4.76 -3.88
C GLY A 79 -13.31 -4.40 -3.39
N VAL A 80 -14.19 -4.00 -4.30
CA VAL A 80 -15.62 -3.80 -4.03
C VAL A 80 -16.45 -4.80 -4.83
N ALA A 81 -17.65 -5.10 -4.34
CA ALA A 81 -18.53 -6.09 -4.99
C ALA A 81 -18.88 -5.67 -6.43
N TYR A 82 -19.02 -6.67 -7.31
CA TYR A 82 -19.54 -6.44 -8.66
C TYR A 82 -20.91 -5.77 -8.60
N GLY A 83 -21.17 -4.85 -9.53
CA GLY A 83 -22.39 -4.03 -9.56
C GLY A 83 -22.30 -2.71 -8.78
N SER A 84 -21.20 -2.47 -8.05
CA SER A 84 -20.96 -1.17 -7.40
C SER A 84 -20.80 -0.03 -8.43
N ASP A 85 -21.25 1.17 -8.08
CA ASP A 85 -21.01 2.37 -8.88
C ASP A 85 -19.52 2.75 -8.81
N THR A 86 -18.79 2.43 -9.88
CA THR A 86 -17.35 2.68 -9.98
C THR A 86 -16.96 4.17 -9.93
N GLY A 87 -17.86 5.05 -10.40
CA GLY A 87 -17.65 6.50 -10.36
C GLY A 87 -17.74 7.01 -8.92
N LEU A 88 -18.79 6.58 -8.20
CA LEU A 88 -18.95 6.90 -6.78
C LEU A 88 -17.79 6.36 -5.94
N VAL A 89 -17.38 5.10 -6.16
CA VAL A 89 -16.22 4.49 -5.47
C VAL A 89 -14.96 5.34 -5.65
N ARG A 90 -14.66 5.74 -6.88
CA ARG A 90 -13.51 6.61 -7.20
C ARG A 90 -13.56 7.91 -6.39
N ASP A 91 -14.69 8.60 -6.41
CA ASP A 91 -14.84 9.92 -5.81
C ASP A 91 -14.75 9.85 -4.28
N LEU A 92 -15.36 8.84 -3.67
CA LEU A 92 -15.28 8.62 -2.23
C LEU A 92 -13.86 8.27 -1.78
N LEU A 93 -13.14 7.41 -2.51
CA LEU A 93 -11.76 7.05 -2.18
C LEU A 93 -10.82 8.27 -2.22
N VAL A 94 -10.94 9.12 -3.23
CA VAL A 94 -10.17 10.38 -3.31
C VAL A 94 -10.52 11.29 -2.14
N ARG A 95 -11.81 11.43 -1.81
CA ARG A 95 -12.29 12.22 -0.68
C ARG A 95 -11.73 11.71 0.67
N CYS A 96 -11.71 10.39 0.88
CA CYS A 96 -11.15 9.78 2.09
C CYS A 96 -9.63 10.01 2.20
N ALA A 97 -8.89 10.03 1.10
CA ALA A 97 -7.47 10.41 1.14
C ALA A 97 -7.30 11.89 1.52
N LEU A 98 -8.04 12.78 0.85
CA LEU A 98 -7.93 14.23 1.05
C LEU A 98 -8.44 14.71 2.42
N SER A 99 -9.26 13.92 3.12
CA SER A 99 -9.72 14.25 4.48
C SER A 99 -8.61 14.10 5.54
N HIS A 100 -7.57 13.32 5.25
CA HIS A 100 -6.48 13.10 6.19
C HIS A 100 -5.44 14.24 6.14
N PRO A 101 -5.11 14.91 7.25
CA PRO A 101 -4.28 16.13 7.27
C PRO A 101 -2.82 15.98 6.81
N ASN A 102 -2.33 14.75 6.67
CA ASN A 102 -0.96 14.43 6.28
C ASN A 102 -0.84 14.02 4.81
N VAL A 103 -1.98 13.90 4.11
CA VAL A 103 -2.03 13.66 2.68
C VAL A 103 -1.83 14.98 1.96
N LEU A 104 -0.94 14.98 0.98
CA LEU A 104 -0.66 16.12 0.15
C LEU A 104 -1.78 16.31 -0.88
N LYS A 105 -2.14 17.58 -1.10
CA LYS A 105 -3.06 17.97 -2.17
C LYS A 105 -2.36 18.03 -3.54
N GLU A 106 -1.04 18.24 -3.53
CA GLU A 106 -0.21 18.23 -4.73
C GLU A 106 1.03 17.33 -4.52
N PRO A 107 1.16 16.23 -5.29
CA PRO A 107 0.28 15.80 -6.37
C PRO A 107 -1.07 15.29 -5.82
N GLU A 108 -2.14 15.48 -6.58
CA GLU A 108 -3.49 15.10 -6.15
C GLU A 108 -3.63 13.57 -6.01
N PRO A 109 -4.25 13.08 -4.92
CA PRO A 109 -4.64 11.68 -4.82
C PRO A 109 -5.49 11.24 -5.99
N TYR A 110 -5.25 10.04 -6.50
CA TYR A 110 -6.03 9.49 -7.61
C TYR A 110 -6.28 8.01 -7.40
N VAL A 111 -7.33 7.51 -8.05
CA VAL A 111 -7.75 6.13 -7.99
C VAL A 111 -7.62 5.50 -9.36
N LEU A 112 -7.01 4.33 -9.40
CA LEU A 112 -6.99 3.47 -10.58
C LEU A 112 -8.03 2.38 -10.39
N PHE A 113 -8.93 2.23 -11.36
CA PHE A 113 -9.60 0.95 -11.55
C PHE A 113 -8.55 0.00 -12.14
N TRP A 114 -8.04 -0.89 -11.30
CA TRP A 114 -6.86 -1.68 -11.57
C TRP A 114 -7.17 -2.93 -12.38
N ASP A 115 -8.21 -3.68 -12.00
CA ASP A 115 -8.54 -4.95 -12.65
C ASP A 115 -9.96 -5.44 -12.31
N PHE A 116 -10.50 -6.31 -13.16
CA PHE A 116 -11.66 -7.13 -12.87
C PHE A 116 -11.18 -8.44 -12.22
N GLY A 117 -11.20 -8.50 -10.89
CA GLY A 117 -10.75 -9.68 -10.14
C GLY A 117 -11.82 -10.77 -10.06
N ASP A 118 -11.42 -11.96 -9.63
CA ASP A 118 -12.28 -13.17 -9.59
C ASP A 118 -13.60 -12.98 -8.83
N SER A 119 -13.62 -12.15 -7.78
CA SER A 119 -14.82 -11.84 -6.99
C SER A 119 -14.94 -10.36 -6.62
N ALA A 120 -14.20 -9.47 -7.29
CA ALA A 120 -14.18 -8.05 -6.95
C ALA A 120 -13.82 -7.14 -8.13
N LEU A 121 -14.36 -5.92 -8.12
CA LEU A 121 -13.81 -4.79 -8.88
C LEU A 121 -12.62 -4.23 -8.10
N VAL A 122 -11.40 -4.31 -8.65
CA VAL A 122 -10.16 -4.01 -7.92
C VAL A 122 -9.76 -2.54 -8.16
N PHE A 123 -9.60 -1.80 -7.07
CA PHE A 123 -9.18 -0.40 -7.08
C PHE A 123 -7.84 -0.21 -6.36
N ARG A 124 -7.05 0.75 -6.84
CA ARG A 124 -5.84 1.24 -6.17
C ARG A 124 -5.94 2.73 -5.94
N LEU A 125 -6.04 3.12 -4.68
CA LEU A 125 -5.95 4.52 -4.26
C LEU A 125 -4.47 4.88 -4.05
N ARG A 126 -3.99 5.89 -4.78
CA ARG A 126 -2.63 6.42 -4.67
C ARG A 126 -2.67 7.84 -4.15
N PHE A 127 -1.81 8.13 -3.19
CA PHE A 127 -1.67 9.45 -2.60
C PHE A 127 -0.24 9.68 -2.13
N TRP A 128 0.09 10.92 -1.81
CA TRP A 128 1.41 11.30 -1.33
C TRP A 128 1.31 11.85 0.08
N ILE A 129 2.28 11.53 0.92
CA ILE A 129 2.39 12.05 2.28
C ILE A 129 3.68 12.84 2.45
N ARG A 130 3.65 13.83 3.34
CA ARG A 130 4.87 14.50 3.81
C ARG A 130 5.58 13.59 4.81
N ARG A 131 6.91 13.67 4.88
CA ARG A 131 7.73 12.91 5.85
C ARG A 131 7.21 13.06 7.30
N PRO A 132 7.48 12.07 8.18
CA PRO A 132 8.28 10.86 7.94
C PRO A 132 7.47 9.65 7.43
N VAL A 133 8.10 8.78 6.64
CA VAL A 133 7.49 7.56 6.10
C VAL A 133 7.16 6.52 7.18
N GLN A 134 7.74 6.65 8.37
CA GLN A 134 7.31 5.89 9.57
C GLN A 134 5.83 6.08 9.88
N MET A 135 5.22 7.21 9.48
CA MET A 135 3.78 7.44 9.63
C MET A 135 2.94 6.79 8.53
N ARG A 136 3.55 6.22 7.49
CA ARG A 136 2.83 5.65 6.33
C ARG A 136 1.78 4.64 6.78
N ASP A 137 2.12 3.72 7.66
CA ASP A 137 1.19 2.67 8.08
C ASP A 137 0.05 3.24 8.93
N LYS A 138 0.37 4.19 9.83
CA LYS A 138 -0.62 4.90 10.65
C LYS A 138 -1.60 5.71 9.79
N ILE A 139 -1.09 6.45 8.81
CA ILE A 139 -1.91 7.24 7.87
C ILE A 139 -2.75 6.32 7.00
N SER A 140 -2.14 5.27 6.44
CA SER A 140 -2.86 4.32 5.59
C SER A 140 -3.93 3.56 6.37
N SER A 141 -3.70 3.26 7.64
CA SER A 141 -4.69 2.64 8.53
C SER A 141 -5.85 3.60 8.81
N ALA A 142 -5.56 4.85 9.16
CA ALA A 142 -6.59 5.87 9.37
C ALA A 142 -7.47 6.09 8.13
N ILE A 143 -6.86 6.13 6.94
CA ILE A 143 -7.60 6.24 5.67
C ILE A 143 -8.45 4.98 5.43
N ARG A 144 -7.98 3.77 5.75
CA ARG A 144 -8.79 2.54 5.62
C ARG A 144 -10.02 2.55 6.52
N PHE A 145 -9.90 3.02 7.76
CA PHE A 145 -11.06 3.18 8.65
C PHE A 145 -12.06 4.21 8.09
N GLU A 146 -11.56 5.30 7.52
CA GLU A 146 -12.42 6.31 6.89
C GLU A 146 -13.13 5.75 5.65
N ILE A 147 -12.43 4.97 4.82
CA ILE A 147 -13.01 4.28 3.66
C ILE A 147 -14.13 3.34 4.11
N ASP A 148 -13.88 2.48 5.11
CA ASP A 148 -14.88 1.56 5.63
C ASP A 148 -16.14 2.29 6.11
N ARG A 149 -15.98 3.40 6.86
CA ARG A 149 -17.11 4.24 7.30
C ARG A 149 -17.90 4.81 6.14
N VAL A 150 -17.20 5.49 5.21
CA VAL A 150 -17.83 6.20 4.09
C VAL A 150 -18.49 5.20 3.13
N PHE A 151 -17.91 4.03 2.92
CA PHE A 151 -18.50 3.00 2.07
C PHE A 151 -19.80 2.45 2.69
N LYS A 152 -19.83 2.21 4.00
CA LYS A 152 -21.06 1.81 4.72
C LYS A 152 -22.15 2.87 4.60
N GLU A 153 -21.82 4.15 4.77
CA GLU A 153 -22.77 5.26 4.63
C GLU A 153 -23.35 5.39 3.21
N ASN A 154 -22.61 4.96 2.20
CA ASN A 154 -23.01 5.03 0.78
C ASN A 154 -23.46 3.69 0.19
N ASN A 155 -23.68 2.67 1.04
CA ASN A 155 -24.08 1.32 0.63
C ASN A 155 -23.13 0.67 -0.41
N ILE A 156 -21.83 0.91 -0.29
CA ILE A 156 -20.80 0.25 -1.10
C ILE A 156 -20.31 -0.97 -0.33
N GLU A 157 -20.48 -2.15 -0.92
CA GLU A 157 -20.05 -3.41 -0.34
C GLU A 157 -18.59 -3.70 -0.68
N ILE A 158 -17.77 -3.92 0.34
CA ILE A 158 -16.41 -4.40 0.19
C ILE A 158 -16.48 -5.88 -0.17
N ALA A 159 -15.81 -6.26 -1.27
CA ALA A 159 -15.84 -7.63 -1.74
C ALA A 159 -15.16 -8.59 -0.76
N PHE A 160 -15.79 -9.74 -0.56
CA PHE A 160 -15.21 -10.92 0.05
C PHE A 160 -15.22 -12.05 -1.00
N PRO A 161 -14.38 -13.09 -0.84
CA PRO A 161 -14.36 -14.21 -1.77
C PRO A 161 -15.76 -14.83 -1.92
N GLN A 162 -16.25 -14.93 -3.16
CA GLN A 162 -17.52 -15.60 -3.46
C GLN A 162 -17.24 -17.01 -3.98
N GLN A 163 -18.03 -17.98 -3.52
CA GLN A 163 -17.94 -19.36 -3.99
C GLN A 163 -19.32 -19.84 -4.42
N ASP A 164 -19.47 -20.06 -5.72
CA ASP A 164 -20.67 -20.68 -6.27
C ASP A 164 -20.59 -22.19 -6.07
N ILE A 165 -21.54 -22.73 -5.31
CA ILE A 165 -21.66 -24.17 -5.06
C ILE A 165 -22.78 -24.72 -5.94
N HIS A 166 -22.41 -25.46 -6.99
CA HIS A 166 -23.37 -26.18 -7.83
C HIS A 166 -23.58 -27.61 -7.31
N ILE A 167 -24.69 -27.84 -6.60
CA ILE A 167 -25.05 -29.16 -6.06
C ILE A 167 -25.80 -29.94 -7.15
N ARG A 168 -25.14 -30.95 -7.75
CA ARG A 168 -25.71 -31.79 -8.81
C ARG A 168 -26.71 -32.84 -8.30
N SER A 169 -26.53 -33.30 -7.07
CA SER A 169 -27.40 -34.26 -6.40
C SER A 169 -27.23 -34.14 -4.89
N ALA A 170 -28.33 -33.98 -4.16
CA ALA A 170 -28.36 -34.10 -2.70
C ALA A 170 -29.43 -35.12 -2.33
N ASP A 171 -29.03 -36.17 -1.62
CA ASP A 171 -29.96 -37.15 -1.05
C ASP A 171 -30.82 -36.44 0.00
N GLY A 172 -32.03 -36.02 -0.40
CA GLY A 172 -32.96 -35.26 0.45
C GLY A 172 -33.69 -34.10 -0.24
N LEU A 173 -33.24 -33.66 -1.42
CA LEU A 173 -33.99 -32.73 -2.27
C LEU A 173 -34.87 -33.53 -3.24
N SER A 174 -35.89 -34.21 -2.71
CA SER A 174 -36.89 -34.85 -3.58
C SER A 174 -37.58 -33.76 -4.40
N SER A 175 -37.49 -33.90 -5.73
CA SER A 175 -38.27 -33.12 -6.68
C SER A 175 -39.74 -33.21 -6.29
N THR A 176 -40.35 -32.09 -5.92
CA THR A 176 -41.81 -31.97 -5.87
C THR A 176 -42.34 -32.49 -7.21
N PRO A 177 -43.22 -33.50 -7.24
CA PRO A 177 -43.76 -33.99 -8.50
C PRO A 177 -44.44 -32.84 -9.24
N PRO A 178 -44.33 -32.77 -10.58
CA PRO A 178 -45.06 -31.78 -11.35
C PRO A 178 -46.56 -31.87 -11.01
N PRO A 179 -47.29 -30.75 -10.89
CA PRO A 179 -48.70 -30.78 -10.57
C PRO A 179 -49.47 -31.60 -11.61
N GLU A 180 -50.29 -32.55 -11.13
CA GLU A 180 -51.16 -33.37 -11.96
C GLU A 180 -52.04 -32.48 -12.85
N ARG A 181 -51.89 -32.61 -14.17
CA ARG A 181 -52.88 -32.07 -15.12
C ARG A 181 -54.18 -32.83 -14.94
N LYS A 182 -55.22 -32.15 -14.47
CA LYS A 182 -56.58 -32.66 -14.50
C LYS A 182 -56.99 -32.89 -15.97
N PRO A 183 -57.64 -34.03 -16.30
CA PRO A 183 -58.15 -34.24 -17.64
C PRO A 183 -59.24 -33.19 -17.94
N GLU A 184 -59.09 -32.53 -19.09
CA GLU A 184 -60.11 -31.66 -19.65
C GLU A 184 -61.35 -32.51 -20.02
N ALA A 185 -62.52 -32.03 -19.60
CA ALA A 185 -63.82 -32.65 -19.83
C ALA A 185 -64.39 -32.29 -21.21
#